data_AF-A0A1M5I2U6-F1
#
_entry.id   AF-A0A1M5I2U6-F1
#
_cell.length_a   1.000
_cell.length_b   1.000
_cell.length_c   1.000
_cell.angle_alpha   90.00
_cell.angle_beta   90.00
_cell.angle_gamma   90.00
#
_symmetry.space_group_name_H-M   'P 1'
#
loop_
_entity.id
_entity.type
_entity.pdbx_description
1 polymer ?
#
loop_
_entity_poly.entity_id
_entity_poly.type
_entity_poly.pdbx_seq_one_letter_code
_entity_poly.pdbx_strand_id
1 'polypeptide(L)'
;MKTIINISFKNLRQNYREVYQLLCKESGEKKINTKSKIANDLFLFGDDNYYLLHDFVIQNNLDFTNFDYDKHFESECEFNITIWSIISLILIPLFIVKYILSFLINFLSKDFGNKIHRFNFFLKNYQSDRIDLTMGDLITCKICGKFQLRENFQFVLLKSEIKNQQS
;
A
#
# COMPACT_ATOMS: atom_id res chain seq x y z
N MET A 1 -12.30 -21.84 -8.75
CA MET A 1 -13.62 -21.33 -9.17
C MET A 1 -13.94 -20.14 -8.28
N LYS A 2 -14.39 -18.99 -8.82
CA LYS A 2 -14.66 -17.79 -8.01
C LYS A 2 -16.04 -17.84 -7.39
N THR A 3 -16.17 -17.36 -6.16
CA THR A 3 -17.45 -17.16 -5.48
C THR A 3 -18.14 -15.91 -6.03
N ILE A 4 -19.39 -16.04 -6.46
CA ILE A 4 -20.16 -14.91 -7.00
C ILE A 4 -20.93 -14.24 -5.85
N ILE A 5 -20.75 -12.93 -5.70
CA ILE A 5 -21.52 -12.11 -4.77
C ILE A 5 -22.39 -11.16 -5.57
N ASN A 6 -23.71 -11.32 -5.45
CA ASN A 6 -24.67 -10.37 -5.98
C ASN A 6 -24.81 -9.19 -5.01
N ILE A 7 -24.53 -7.98 -5.48
CA ILE A 7 -24.52 -6.78 -4.64
C ILE A 7 -25.15 -5.60 -5.38
N SER A 8 -25.82 -4.71 -4.65
CA SER A 8 -26.29 -3.46 -5.23
C SER A 8 -25.13 -2.50 -5.48
N PHE A 9 -25.22 -1.70 -6.54
CA PHE A 9 -24.25 -0.67 -6.86
C PHE A 9 -24.11 0.33 -5.70
N LYS A 10 -25.22 0.68 -5.05
CA LYS A 10 -25.21 1.56 -3.87
C LYS A 10 -24.33 1.00 -2.75
N ASN A 11 -24.50 -0.28 -2.42
CA ASN A 11 -23.74 -0.92 -1.34
C ASN A 11 -22.26 -1.07 -1.71
N LEU A 12 -21.96 -1.51 -2.94
CA LEU A 12 -20.59 -1.61 -3.43
C LEU A 12 -19.87 -0.24 -3.43
N ARG A 13 -20.55 0.81 -3.90
CA ARG A 13 -20.02 2.17 -3.93
C ARG A 13 -19.75 2.73 -2.53
N GLN A 14 -20.62 2.42 -1.57
CA GLN A 14 -20.45 2.86 -0.19
C GLN A 14 -19.21 2.21 0.43
N ASN A 15 -19.09 0.88 0.33
CA ASN A 15 -17.91 0.15 0.83
C ASN A 15 -16.62 0.62 0.17
N TYR A 16 -16.64 0.84 -1.15
CA TYR A 16 -15.51 1.42 -1.87
C TYR A 16 -15.09 2.77 -1.28
N ARG A 17 -16.05 3.69 -1.06
CA ARG A 17 -15.77 5.03 -0.54
C ARG A 17 -15.22 5.02 0.87
N GLU A 18 -15.77 4.20 1.74
CA GLU A 18 -15.35 4.13 3.14
C GLU A 18 -13.92 3.58 3.25
N VAL A 19 -13.61 2.49 2.54
CA VAL A 19 -12.25 1.94 2.49
C VAL A 19 -11.28 2.93 1.84
N TYR A 20 -11.69 3.59 0.75
CA TYR A 20 -10.88 4.62 0.10
C TYR A 20 -10.52 5.76 1.06
N GLN A 21 -11.51 6.28 1.78
CA GLN A 21 -11.32 7.38 2.73
C GLN A 21 -10.43 6.97 3.90
N LEU A 22 -10.60 5.76 4.44
CA LEU A 22 -9.71 5.21 5.45
C LEU A 22 -8.26 5.17 4.93
N LEU A 23 -8.02 4.54 3.79
CA LEU A 23 -6.67 4.42 3.25
C LEU A 23 -6.05 5.79 2.93
N CYS A 24 -6.81 6.74 2.37
CA CYS A 24 -6.33 8.10 2.14
C CYS A 24 -5.96 8.84 3.45
N LYS A 25 -6.72 8.60 4.52
CA LYS A 25 -6.46 9.19 5.83
C LYS A 25 -5.17 8.65 6.45
N GLU A 26 -5.00 7.33 6.44
CA GLU A 26 -3.85 6.69 7.08
C GLU A 26 -2.56 6.86 6.27
N SER A 27 -2.62 6.75 4.93
CA SER A 27 -1.42 6.87 4.07
C SER A 27 -1.07 8.29 3.65
N GLY A 28 -2.02 9.23 3.70
CA GLY A 28 -1.89 10.55 3.06
C GLY A 28 -1.97 10.54 1.53
N GLU A 29 -2.10 9.37 0.90
CA GLU A 29 -2.15 9.22 -0.56
C GLU A 29 -3.52 9.60 -1.14
N LYS A 30 -3.51 10.23 -2.32
CA LYS A 30 -4.74 10.70 -2.99
C LYS A 30 -5.09 9.93 -4.25
N LYS A 31 -4.24 9.01 -4.69
CA LYS A 31 -4.41 8.25 -5.94
C LYS A 31 -4.46 6.74 -5.67
N ILE A 32 -5.40 6.35 -4.82
CA ILE A 32 -5.59 4.94 -4.42
C ILE A 32 -6.59 4.27 -5.36
N ASN A 33 -6.33 3.01 -5.73
CA ASN A 33 -7.25 2.20 -6.51
C ASN A 33 -7.37 0.79 -5.92
N THR A 34 -8.29 -0.02 -6.44
CA THR A 34 -8.57 -1.36 -5.89
C THR A 34 -7.39 -2.35 -5.92
N LYS A 35 -6.32 -2.06 -6.66
CA LYS A 35 -5.10 -2.86 -6.73
C LYS A 35 -3.97 -2.27 -5.90
N SER A 36 -4.13 -1.05 -5.38
CA SER A 36 -3.13 -0.42 -4.52
C SER A 36 -2.88 -1.31 -3.32
N LYS A 37 -1.61 -1.67 -3.15
CA LYS A 37 -1.08 -2.46 -2.06
C LYS A 37 -0.90 -1.62 -0.80
N ILE A 38 -1.34 -2.12 0.34
CA ILE A 38 -1.34 -1.37 1.60
C ILE A 38 0.09 -1.00 2.01
N ALA A 39 1.01 -1.96 2.04
CA ALA A 39 2.38 -1.66 2.44
C ALA A 39 3.16 -1.02 1.29
N ASN A 40 3.25 -1.70 0.15
CA ASN A 40 4.18 -1.30 -0.91
C ASN A 40 3.79 -0.04 -1.69
N ASP A 41 2.49 0.21 -1.90
CA ASP A 41 2.04 1.39 -2.67
C ASP A 41 1.62 2.56 -1.78
N LEU A 42 1.14 2.28 -0.56
CA LEU A 42 0.65 3.30 0.38
C LEU A 42 1.61 3.57 1.53
N PHE A 43 2.77 2.92 1.55
CA PHE A 43 3.83 3.08 2.54
C PHE A 43 3.40 2.81 3.99
N LEU A 44 2.34 2.01 4.19
CA LEU A 44 1.88 1.60 5.51
C LEU A 44 2.65 0.35 5.93
N PHE A 45 3.83 0.52 6.50
CA PHE A 45 4.69 -0.58 6.93
C PHE A 45 4.63 -0.77 8.44
N GLY A 46 4.92 -1.99 8.89
CA GLY A 46 5.05 -2.24 10.33
C GLY A 46 3.79 -1.89 11.11
N ASP A 47 3.95 -1.07 12.15
CA ASP A 47 2.88 -0.70 13.06
C ASP A 47 1.77 0.08 12.32
N ASP A 48 2.10 0.81 11.25
CA ASP A 48 1.11 1.56 10.47
C ASP A 48 0.03 0.65 9.86
N ASN A 49 0.43 -0.46 9.24
CA ASN A 49 -0.57 -1.40 8.70
C ASN A 49 -1.22 -2.26 9.79
N TYR A 50 -0.52 -2.53 10.90
CA TYR A 50 -1.09 -3.22 12.05
C TYR A 50 -2.25 -2.41 12.65
N TYR A 51 -2.02 -1.14 12.98
CA TYR A 51 -3.05 -0.26 13.55
C TYR A 51 -4.18 0.00 12.56
N LEU A 52 -3.86 0.21 11.28
CA LEU A 52 -4.88 0.34 10.24
C LEU A 52 -5.81 -0.87 10.20
N LEU A 53 -5.25 -2.09 10.20
CA LEU A 53 -6.05 -3.31 10.16
C LEU A 53 -6.83 -3.54 11.45
N HIS A 54 -6.19 -3.30 12.60
CA HIS A 54 -6.84 -3.42 13.90
C HIS A 54 -8.08 -2.53 13.98
N ASP A 55 -7.94 -1.25 13.64
CA ASP A 55 -9.04 -0.28 13.67
C ASP A 55 -10.11 -0.62 12.63
N PHE A 56 -9.68 -1.02 11.42
CA PHE A 56 -10.59 -1.46 10.37
C PHE A 56 -11.44 -2.66 10.81
N VAL A 57 -10.83 -3.66 11.46
CA VAL A 57 -11.50 -4.86 11.95
C VAL A 57 -12.49 -4.52 13.07
N ILE A 58 -12.07 -3.72 14.04
CA ILE A 58 -12.92 -3.33 15.18
C ILE A 58 -14.10 -2.47 14.73
N GLN A 59 -13.85 -1.41 13.94
CA GLN A 59 -14.90 -0.48 13.52
C GLN A 59 -15.99 -1.13 12.67
N ASN A 60 -15.64 -2.19 11.93
CA ASN A 60 -16.56 -2.91 11.05
C ASN A 60 -17.01 -4.26 11.62
N ASN A 61 -16.59 -4.63 12.83
CA ASN A 61 -16.88 -5.90 13.50
C ASN A 61 -16.61 -7.11 12.59
N LEU A 62 -15.41 -7.19 12.03
CA LEU A 62 -15.02 -8.22 11.06
C LEU A 62 -14.37 -9.44 11.73
N ASP A 63 -14.62 -10.63 11.19
CA ASP A 63 -13.94 -11.85 11.61
C ASP A 63 -12.61 -12.02 10.86
N PHE A 64 -11.50 -11.74 11.55
CA PHE A 64 -10.14 -11.94 11.05
C PHE A 64 -9.43 -13.10 11.77
N THR A 65 -10.14 -14.04 12.40
CA THR A 65 -9.52 -15.17 13.12
C THR A 65 -8.60 -16.02 12.23
N ASN A 66 -8.86 -16.09 10.92
CA ASN A 66 -8.05 -16.82 9.96
C ASN A 66 -7.01 -15.94 9.22
N PHE A 67 -6.83 -14.69 9.63
CA PHE A 67 -5.83 -13.81 9.03
C PHE A 67 -4.44 -14.13 9.61
N ASP A 68 -3.46 -14.27 8.72
CA ASP A 68 -2.06 -14.54 9.07
C ASP A 68 -1.23 -13.31 8.73
N TYR A 69 -0.91 -12.50 9.74
CA TYR A 69 -0.24 -11.22 9.55
C TYR A 69 1.11 -11.37 8.85
N ASP A 70 1.93 -12.33 9.29
CA ASP A 70 3.31 -12.55 8.78
C ASP A 70 3.34 -13.03 7.32
N LYS A 71 2.22 -13.50 6.78
CA LYS A 71 2.09 -13.82 5.34
C LYS A 71 1.86 -12.58 4.49
N HIS A 72 1.25 -11.54 5.05
CA HIS A 72 0.78 -10.37 4.32
C HIS A 72 1.65 -9.13 4.56
N PHE A 73 2.18 -8.98 5.77
CA PHE A 73 2.95 -7.82 6.20
C PHE A 73 4.22 -8.25 6.94
N GLU A 74 5.15 -7.31 7.03
CA GLU A 74 6.33 -7.44 7.87
C GLU A 74 6.07 -6.74 9.19
N SER A 75 6.46 -7.37 10.30
CA SER A 75 6.53 -6.68 11.59
C SER A 75 7.74 -5.75 11.65
N GLU A 76 7.65 -4.65 12.40
CA GLU A 76 8.77 -3.68 12.55
C GLU A 76 10.06 -4.29 13.12
N CYS A 77 9.93 -5.44 13.79
CA CYS A 77 11.03 -6.17 14.40
C CYS A 77 11.60 -7.29 13.50
N GLU A 78 11.07 -7.50 12.29
CA GLU A 78 11.68 -8.41 11.32
C GLU A 78 12.97 -7.81 10.77
N PHE A 79 14.08 -8.14 11.44
CA PHE A 79 15.43 -7.79 10.99
C PHE A 79 15.83 -8.62 9.75
N ASN A 80 15.28 -8.27 8.58
CA ASN A 80 15.71 -8.82 7.31
C ASN A 80 16.83 -7.95 6.73
N ILE A 81 18.09 -8.32 7.00
CA ILE A 81 19.25 -7.70 6.36
C ILE A 81 19.25 -8.12 4.89
N THR A 82 18.69 -7.29 4.02
CA THR A 82 18.76 -7.50 2.58
C THR A 82 20.14 -7.09 2.05
N ILE A 83 20.54 -7.65 0.90
CA ILE A 83 21.77 -7.23 0.21
C ILE A 83 21.74 -5.73 -0.13
N TRP A 84 20.55 -5.16 -0.34
CA TRP A 84 20.34 -3.73 -0.55
C TRP A 84 20.60 -2.91 0.71
N SER A 85 20.26 -3.42 1.90
CA SER A 85 20.61 -2.78 3.17
C SER A 85 22.13 -2.72 3.36
N ILE A 86 22.84 -3.80 2.99
CA ILE A 86 24.31 -3.85 3.03
C ILE A 86 24.93 -2.89 2.01
N ILE A 87 24.43 -2.90 0.76
CA ILE A 87 24.88 -1.97 -0.29
C ILE A 87 24.65 -0.52 0.16
N SER A 88 23.48 -0.22 0.75
CA SER A 88 23.17 1.12 1.25
C SER A 88 24.18 1.57 2.30
N LEU A 89 24.56 0.69 3.23
CA LEU A 89 25.57 0.97 4.25
C LEU A 89 26.95 1.24 3.62
N ILE A 90 27.36 0.44 2.63
CA ILE A 90 28.61 0.61 1.89
C ILE A 90 28.62 1.93 1.08
N LEU A 91 27.45 2.37 0.59
CA LEU A 91 27.33 3.60 -0.18
C LEU A 91 27.25 4.87 0.70
N ILE A 92 27.06 4.77 2.02
CA ILE A 92 26.99 5.95 2.93
C ILE A 92 28.16 6.92 2.72
N PRO A 93 29.44 6.47 2.70
CA PRO A 93 30.57 7.37 2.42
C PRO A 93 30.43 8.10 1.08
N LEU A 94 29.91 7.45 0.04
CA LEU A 94 29.71 8.06 -1.27
C LEU A 94 28.58 9.11 -1.25
N PHE A 95 27.52 8.91 -0.47
CA PHE A 95 26.50 9.93 -0.25
C PHE A 95 27.06 11.15 0.48
N ILE A 96 27.92 10.96 1.48
CA ILE A 96 28.60 12.04 2.20
C ILE A 96 29.49 12.84 1.23
N VAL A 97 30.33 12.16 0.46
CA VAL A 97 31.18 12.80 -0.56
C VAL A 97 30.34 13.56 -1.59
N LYS A 98 29.23 12.97 -2.06
CA LYS A 98 28.30 13.63 -3.00
C LYS A 98 27.74 14.93 -2.41
N TYR A 99 27.33 14.92 -1.14
CA TYR A 99 26.79 16.12 -0.48
C TYR A 99 27.86 17.21 -0.34
N ILE A 100 29.06 16.86 0.10
CA ILE A 100 30.19 17.81 0.22
C ILE A 100 30.53 18.39 -1.16
N LEU A 101 30.67 17.54 -2.18
CA LEU A 101 31.01 17.97 -3.53
C LEU A 101 29.92 18.86 -4.14
N SER A 102 28.65 18.49 -3.96
CA SER A 102 27.51 19.32 -4.39
C SER A 102 27.55 20.68 -3.70
N PHE A 103 27.76 20.72 -2.38
CA PHE A 103 27.84 21.97 -1.62
C PHE A 103 28.98 22.88 -2.09
N LEU A 104 30.19 22.32 -2.26
CA LEU A 104 31.36 23.07 -2.73
C LEU A 104 31.17 23.59 -4.16
N ILE A 105 30.66 22.76 -5.07
CA ILE A 105 30.43 23.16 -6.46
C ILE A 105 29.26 24.15 -6.56
N ASN A 106 28.27 24.10 -5.68
CA ASN A 106 27.18 25.07 -5.65
C ASN A 106 27.66 26.51 -5.42
N PHE A 107 28.81 26.68 -4.75
CA PHE A 107 29.47 27.98 -4.59
C PHE A 107 30.05 28.52 -5.91
N LEU A 108 30.48 27.63 -6.81
CA LEU A 108 31.07 27.97 -8.11
C LEU A 108 30.03 28.04 -9.24
N SER A 109 29.09 27.09 -9.25
CA SER A 109 28.02 26.99 -10.23
C SER A 109 26.82 26.24 -9.65
N LYS A 110 25.71 26.95 -9.52
CA LYS A 110 24.46 26.39 -9.01
C LYS A 110 23.92 25.25 -9.86
N ASP A 111 24.02 25.37 -11.19
CA ASP A 111 23.49 24.36 -12.11
C ASP A 111 24.24 23.02 -11.97
N PHE A 112 25.57 23.06 -11.88
CA PHE A 112 26.38 21.86 -11.67
C PHE A 112 26.23 21.29 -10.25
N GLY A 113 26.16 22.14 -9.23
CA GLY A 113 25.90 21.73 -7.84
C GLY A 113 24.57 20.97 -7.71
N ASN A 114 23.52 21.49 -8.35
CA ASN A 114 22.20 20.85 -8.42
C ASN A 114 22.22 19.53 -9.20
N LYS A 115 22.98 19.45 -10.29
CA LYS A 115 23.13 18.21 -11.07
C LYS A 115 23.75 17.08 -10.25
N ILE A 116 24.78 17.39 -9.45
CA ILE A 116 25.43 16.42 -8.54
C ILE A 116 24.49 16.04 -7.40
N HIS A 117 23.78 17.00 -6.82
CA HIS A 117 22.81 16.73 -5.75
C HIS A 117 21.74 15.71 -6.18
N ARG A 118 21.23 15.87 -7.40
CA ARG A 118 20.18 15.01 -7.98
C ARG A 118 20.68 13.63 -8.43
N PHE A 119 21.98 13.42 -8.52
CA PHE A 119 22.52 12.10 -8.86
C PHE A 119 22.16 11.10 -7.77
N ASN A 120 21.60 9.94 -8.14
CA ASN A 120 21.24 8.87 -7.22
C ASN A 120 22.09 7.64 -7.52
N PHE A 121 22.63 6.98 -6.49
CA PHE A 121 23.53 5.82 -6.62
C PHE A 121 22.78 4.50 -6.96
N PHE A 122 21.65 4.58 -7.66
CA PHE A 122 20.81 3.42 -8.07
C PHE A 122 20.45 2.46 -6.93
N LEU A 123 20.14 2.99 -5.74
CA LEU A 123 19.52 2.19 -4.69
C LEU A 123 18.09 1.83 -5.12
N LYS A 124 17.80 0.53 -5.15
CA LYS A 124 16.42 0.06 -5.32
C LYS A 124 15.66 0.40 -4.05
N ASN A 125 14.48 1.00 -4.20
CA ASN A 125 13.59 1.20 -3.07
C ASN A 125 13.21 -0.17 -2.49
N TYR A 126 13.19 -0.25 -1.17
CA TYR A 126 12.69 -1.42 -0.48
C TYR A 126 11.25 -1.72 -0.92
N GLN A 127 10.98 -2.98 -1.22
CA GLN A 127 9.65 -3.50 -1.43
C GLN A 127 9.59 -4.81 -0.67
N SER A 128 8.55 -4.97 0.14
CA SER A 128 8.32 -6.21 0.84
C SER A 128 7.98 -7.31 -0.17
N ASP A 129 8.59 -8.49 0.00
CA ASP A 129 8.28 -9.68 -0.79
C ASP A 129 7.01 -10.40 -0.30
N ARG A 130 6.37 -9.90 0.77
CA ARG A 130 5.08 -10.41 1.25
C ARG A 130 3.98 -10.16 0.22
N ILE A 131 2.91 -10.96 0.30
CA ILE A 131 1.80 -10.92 -0.67
C ILE A 131 1.16 -9.52 -0.72
N ASP A 132 1.13 -8.85 0.44
CA ASP A 132 0.47 -7.56 0.67
C ASP A 132 -1.05 -7.65 0.49
N LEU A 133 -1.82 -6.89 1.26
CA LEU A 133 -3.25 -6.75 1.00
C LEU A 133 -3.47 -5.57 0.07
N THR A 134 -4.52 -5.64 -0.74
CA THR A 134 -4.94 -4.52 -1.56
C THR A 134 -6.17 -3.83 -0.96
N MET A 135 -6.42 -2.59 -1.40
CA MET A 135 -7.71 -1.92 -1.15
C MET A 135 -8.89 -2.81 -1.54
N GLY A 136 -8.77 -3.56 -2.64
CA GLY A 136 -9.79 -4.49 -3.09
C GLY A 136 -10.07 -5.64 -2.12
N ASP A 137 -9.03 -6.12 -1.43
CA ASP A 137 -9.17 -7.15 -0.38
C ASP A 137 -9.91 -6.58 0.82
N LEU A 138 -9.57 -5.37 1.28
CA LEU A 138 -10.30 -4.71 2.37
C LEU A 138 -11.79 -4.51 2.04
N ILE A 139 -12.11 -4.05 0.82
CA ILE A 139 -13.51 -3.94 0.36
C ILE A 139 -14.20 -5.30 0.43
N THR A 140 -13.53 -6.36 -0.02
CA THR A 140 -14.06 -7.72 -0.02
C THR A 140 -14.30 -8.21 1.40
N CYS A 141 -13.32 -8.04 2.29
CA CYS A 141 -13.43 -8.38 3.71
C CYS A 141 -14.63 -7.69 4.36
N LYS A 142 -14.80 -6.39 4.09
CA LYS A 142 -15.91 -5.60 4.64
C LYS A 142 -17.28 -6.09 4.15
N ILE A 143 -17.40 -6.37 2.85
CA ILE A 143 -18.65 -6.90 2.28
C ILE A 143 -18.97 -8.30 2.82
N CYS A 144 -17.96 -9.15 3.01
CA CYS A 144 -18.11 -10.51 3.50
C CYS A 144 -18.23 -10.61 5.03
N GLY A 145 -17.88 -9.56 5.77
CA GLY A 145 -17.82 -9.56 7.23
C GLY A 145 -16.65 -10.36 7.82
N LYS A 146 -15.70 -10.81 7.01
CA LYS A 146 -14.59 -11.67 7.42
C LYS A 146 -13.42 -11.61 6.46
N PHE A 147 -12.23 -12.02 6.90
CA PHE A 147 -11.03 -12.05 6.06
C PHE A 147 -11.24 -12.91 4.79
N GLN A 148 -11.09 -12.29 3.62
CA GLN A 148 -11.23 -12.89 2.29
C GLN A 148 -10.39 -12.12 1.26
N LEU A 149 -9.66 -12.85 0.43
CA LEU A 149 -8.94 -12.25 -0.70
C LEU A 149 -9.88 -12.02 -1.89
N ARG A 150 -9.83 -10.83 -2.47
CA ARG A 150 -10.65 -10.39 -3.61
C ARG A 150 -10.53 -11.32 -4.80
N GLU A 151 -9.35 -11.90 -5.03
CA GLU A 151 -9.10 -12.78 -6.18
C GLU A 151 -10.06 -13.98 -6.24
N ASN A 152 -10.53 -14.44 -5.08
CA ASN A 152 -11.46 -15.56 -4.94
C ASN A 152 -12.92 -15.19 -5.22
N PHE A 153 -13.22 -13.90 -5.42
CA PHE A 153 -14.58 -13.40 -5.55
C PHE A 153 -14.82 -12.67 -6.87
N GLN A 154 -16.08 -12.68 -7.29
CA GLN A 154 -16.59 -11.88 -8.39
C GLN A 154 -17.86 -11.16 -7.93
N PHE A 155 -17.82 -9.83 -7.93
CA PHE A 155 -18.98 -9.01 -7.64
C PHE A 155 -19.81 -8.80 -8.91
N VAL A 156 -21.10 -9.13 -8.82
CA VAL A 156 -22.06 -8.95 -9.90
C VAL A 156 -23.16 -8.01 -9.43
N LEU A 157 -23.45 -7.00 -10.23
CA LEU A 157 -24.52 -6.04 -9.91
C LEU A 157 -25.89 -6.71 -10.04
N LEU A 158 -26.80 -6.36 -9.13
CA LEU A 158 -28.17 -6.85 -9.18
C LEU A 158 -28.84 -6.44 -10.50
N LYS A 159 -29.48 -7.41 -11.18
CA LYS A 159 -30.10 -7.22 -12.51
C LYS A 159 -31.10 -6.06 -12.59
N SER A 160 -31.74 -5.70 -11.48
CA SER A 160 -32.67 -4.58 -11.40
C SER A 160 -32.00 -3.22 -11.64
N GLU A 161 -30.71 -3.09 -11.36
CA GLU A 161 -29.97 -1.82 -11.50
C GLU A 161 -29.31 -1.65 -12.88
N ILE A 162 -29.07 -2.76 -13.59
CA ILE A 162 -28.48 -2.74 -14.94
C ILE A 162 -29.44 -2.12 -15.96
N LYS A 163 -30.75 -2.34 -15.80
CA LYS A 163 -31.78 -1.78 -16.70
C LYS A 163 -31.92 -0.25 -16.60
N ASN A 164 -31.64 0.32 -15.42
CA ASN A 164 -31.80 1.76 -15.18
C ASN A 164 -30.58 2.60 -15.61
N GLN A 165 -29.48 1.98 -16.06
CA GLN A 165 -28.29 2.68 -16.56
C GLN A 165 -28.20 2.69 -18.10
N GLN A 166 -29.13 2.03 -18.78
CA GLN A 166 -29.22 1.95 -20.25
C GLN A 166 -30.38 2.78 -20.82
N SER A 167 -31.10 3.52 -19.96
CA SER A 167 -32.15 4.49 -20.28
C SER A 167 -31.68 5.90 -19.95
#